data_AF-A0A962Y0K7-F1
#
_entry.id   AF-A0A962Y0K7-F1
#
_cell.length_a   1.000
_cell.length_b   1.000
_cell.length_c   1.000
_cell.angle_alpha   90.00
_cell.angle_beta   90.00
_cell.angle_gamma   90.00
#
_symmetry.space_group_name_H-M   'P 1'
#
loop_
_entity.id
_entity.type
_entity.pdbx_description
1 polymer ?
#
loop_
_entity_poly.entity_id
_entity_poly.type
_entity_poly.pdbx_seq_one_letter_code
_entity_poly.pdbx_strand_id
1 'polypeptide(L)'
;IHRRIYLKLYELESPRWTPRERQGLLRALRNEIDLLWLTGEIRIEKPTVEQEVQWGLHFFRETLFDRTGTICDLLEAALQRHYPELPAKVRPPLKYSSWIGGDRDGNPFVTVEVTRHALAENRAAVLERLDKRLDDLAQLISLSTQEIEIPSDFEQRLARQVEWSGRAGAIGRRNVNEPFRQYFSALRDR
;
A
#
# COMPACT_ATOMS: atom_id res chain seq x y z
N ILE A 1 -16.86 3.06 -1.90
CA ILE A 1 -17.70 3.25 -3.12
C ILE A 1 -17.37 4.60 -3.79
N HIS A 2 -17.37 5.71 -3.04
CA HIS A 2 -17.02 7.07 -3.51
C HIS A 2 -15.81 7.16 -4.45
N ARG A 3 -14.65 6.57 -4.09
CA ARG A 3 -13.45 6.58 -4.96
C ARG A 3 -13.69 5.93 -6.33
N ARG A 4 -14.47 4.85 -6.39
CA ARG A 4 -14.79 4.17 -7.67
C ARG A 4 -15.70 5.04 -8.53
N ILE A 5 -16.67 5.73 -7.93
CA ILE A 5 -17.52 6.72 -8.61
C ILE A 5 -16.64 7.83 -9.20
N TYR A 6 -15.75 8.43 -8.40
CA TYR A 6 -14.81 9.46 -8.84
C TYR A 6 -13.96 8.98 -10.03
N LEU A 7 -13.33 7.81 -9.92
CA LEU A 7 -12.48 7.28 -10.99
C LEU A 7 -13.26 7.05 -12.30
N LYS A 8 -14.52 6.60 -12.21
CA LYS A 8 -15.39 6.44 -13.39
C LYS A 8 -15.82 7.77 -14.00
N LEU A 9 -16.09 8.79 -13.17
CA LEU A 9 -16.37 10.14 -13.65
C LEU A 9 -15.16 10.73 -14.38
N TYR A 10 -13.98 10.64 -13.76
CA TYR A 10 -12.72 11.06 -14.37
C TYR A 10 -12.46 10.35 -15.69
N GLU A 11 -12.71 9.04 -15.74
CA GLU A 11 -12.56 8.26 -16.98
C GLU A 11 -13.54 8.72 -18.08
N LEU A 12 -14.78 9.05 -17.71
CA LEU A 12 -15.81 9.56 -18.63
C LEU A 12 -15.49 10.94 -19.23
N GLU A 13 -14.68 11.77 -18.56
CA GLU A 13 -14.23 13.06 -19.09
C GLU A 13 -13.27 12.91 -20.28
N SER A 14 -12.65 11.74 -20.43
CA SER A 14 -11.75 11.49 -21.55
C SER A 14 -12.51 11.45 -22.88
N PRO A 15 -12.11 12.23 -23.91
CA PRO A 15 -12.79 12.26 -25.20
C PRO A 15 -12.49 11.03 -26.08
N ARG A 16 -11.66 10.09 -25.60
CA ARG A 16 -11.15 8.95 -26.38
C ARG A 16 -12.14 7.82 -26.62
N TRP A 17 -13.30 7.84 -25.94
CA TRP A 17 -14.22 6.70 -25.92
C TRP A 17 -15.17 6.67 -27.11
N THR A 18 -15.32 5.49 -27.71
CA THR A 18 -16.39 5.25 -28.67
C THR A 18 -17.76 5.35 -27.99
N PRO A 19 -18.86 5.59 -28.74
CA PRO A 19 -20.20 5.65 -28.16
C PRO A 19 -20.57 4.39 -27.34
N ARG A 20 -20.14 3.21 -27.80
CA ARG A 20 -20.39 1.92 -27.11
C ARG A 20 -19.64 1.84 -25.78
N GLU A 21 -18.36 2.20 -25.75
CA GLU A 21 -17.54 2.20 -24.53
C GLU A 21 -18.07 3.21 -23.53
N ARG A 22 -18.41 4.42 -23.99
CA ARG A 22 -18.98 5.47 -23.15
C ARG A 22 -20.29 5.01 -22.49
N GLN A 23 -21.17 4.32 -23.22
CA GLN A 23 -22.36 3.72 -22.63
C GLN A 23 -22.03 2.64 -21.60
N GLY A 24 -20.97 1.86 -21.82
CA GLY A 24 -20.45 0.90 -20.84
C GLY A 24 -20.01 1.57 -19.54
N LEU A 25 -19.23 2.65 -19.64
CA LEU A 25 -18.78 3.44 -18.50
C LEU A 25 -19.96 4.07 -17.74
N LEU A 26 -20.96 4.60 -18.45
CA LEU A 26 -22.18 5.14 -17.82
C LEU A 26 -22.97 4.06 -17.07
N ARG A 27 -23.11 2.85 -17.63
CA ARG A 27 -23.74 1.72 -16.92
C ARG A 27 -22.95 1.36 -15.66
N ALA A 28 -21.63 1.26 -15.76
CA ALA A 28 -20.78 0.97 -14.62
C ALA A 28 -20.87 2.05 -13.54
N LEU A 29 -20.95 3.33 -13.91
CA LEU A 29 -21.15 4.43 -12.97
C LEU A 29 -22.51 4.35 -12.26
N ARG A 30 -23.60 4.08 -13.01
CA ARG A 30 -24.93 3.86 -12.43
C ARG A 30 -24.93 2.73 -11.41
N ASN A 31 -24.31 1.60 -11.73
CA ASN A 31 -24.21 0.48 -10.79
C ASN A 31 -23.49 0.87 -9.49
N GLU A 32 -22.46 1.71 -9.54
CA GLU A 32 -21.79 2.19 -8.31
C GLU A 32 -22.67 3.15 -7.50
N ILE A 33 -23.47 3.99 -8.17
CA ILE A 33 -24.43 4.89 -7.51
C ILE A 33 -25.57 4.09 -6.88
N ASP A 34 -26.13 3.11 -7.60
CA ASP A 34 -27.17 2.22 -7.09
C ASP A 34 -26.65 1.45 -5.88
N LEU A 35 -25.42 0.93 -5.95
CA LEU A 35 -24.79 0.27 -4.82
C LEU A 35 -24.64 1.21 -3.62
N LEU A 36 -24.18 2.45 -3.83
CA LEU A 36 -24.08 3.45 -2.77
C LEU A 36 -25.45 3.67 -2.10
N TRP A 37 -26.49 3.87 -2.90
CA TRP A 37 -27.85 4.14 -2.44
C TRP A 37 -28.42 2.97 -1.64
N LEU A 38 -28.26 1.75 -2.15
CA LEU A 38 -28.82 0.53 -1.56
C LEU A 38 -28.01 0.01 -0.36
N THR A 39 -26.76 0.41 -0.20
CA THR A 39 -25.92 -0.01 0.93
C THR A 39 -26.28 0.74 2.23
N GLY A 40 -26.87 1.93 2.14
CA GLY A 40 -27.30 2.71 3.30
C GLY A 40 -26.13 3.12 4.21
N GLU A 41 -25.26 4.04 3.75
CA GLU A 41 -24.07 4.47 4.49
C GLU A 41 -24.36 5.24 5.80
N ILE A 42 -25.61 5.64 6.04
CA ILE A 42 -26.01 6.30 7.29
C ILE A 42 -26.10 5.26 8.40
N ARG A 43 -25.09 5.25 9.27
CA ARG A 43 -25.09 4.42 10.48
C ARG A 43 -26.12 4.96 11.46
N ILE A 44 -27.09 4.13 11.82
CA ILE A 44 -28.11 4.45 12.83
C ILE A 44 -27.52 4.36 14.24
N GLU A 45 -26.52 3.50 14.43
CA GLU A 45 -25.85 3.28 15.72
C GLU A 45 -24.46 3.91 15.76
N LYS A 46 -24.06 4.37 16.96
CA LYS A 46 -22.71 4.89 17.19
C LYS A 46 -21.69 3.76 16.99
N PRO A 47 -20.64 3.97 16.19
CA PRO A 47 -19.64 2.94 15.95
C PRO A 47 -18.88 2.58 17.23
N THR A 48 -18.41 1.33 17.29
CA THR A 48 -17.44 0.94 18.34
C THR A 48 -16.07 1.53 18.03
N VAL A 49 -15.20 1.62 19.03
CA VAL A 49 -13.85 2.16 18.85
C VAL A 49 -13.04 1.30 17.87
N GLU A 50 -13.24 -0.02 17.87
CA GLU A 50 -12.61 -0.94 16.92
C GLU A 50 -13.06 -0.65 15.47
N GLN A 51 -14.34 -0.35 15.26
CA GLN A 51 -14.84 0.05 13.95
C GLN A 51 -14.24 1.39 13.49
N GLU A 52 -14.03 2.33 14.41
CA GLU A 52 -13.33 3.58 14.12
C GLU A 52 -11.86 3.32 13.74
N VAL A 53 -11.17 2.40 14.44
CA VAL A 53 -9.80 1.98 14.07
C VAL A 53 -9.77 1.45 12.63
N GLN A 54 -10.69 0.55 12.28
CA GLN A 54 -10.77 0.02 10.92
C GLN A 54 -11.07 1.11 9.88
N TRP A 55 -11.91 2.07 10.22
CA TRP A 55 -12.20 3.20 9.35
C TRP A 55 -10.99 4.12 9.17
N GLY A 56 -10.22 4.38 10.23
CA GLY A 56 -8.94 5.10 10.11
C GLY A 56 -7.93 4.35 9.23
N LEU A 57 -7.81 3.03 9.42
CA LEU A 57 -6.93 2.18 8.62
C LEU A 57 -7.36 2.06 7.17
N HIS A 58 -8.65 2.26 6.85
CA HIS A 58 -9.11 2.33 5.47
C HIS A 58 -8.37 3.42 4.68
N PHE A 59 -8.21 4.64 5.23
CA PHE A 59 -7.48 5.71 4.55
C PHE A 59 -5.99 5.42 4.43
N PHE A 60 -5.41 4.78 5.46
CA PHE A 60 -4.02 4.33 5.41
C PHE A 60 -3.79 3.35 4.24
N ARG A 61 -4.64 2.33 4.14
CA ARG A 61 -4.58 1.28 3.11
C ARG A 61 -4.89 1.81 1.71
N GLU A 62 -5.87 2.71 1.57
CA GLU A 62 -6.30 3.17 0.24
C GLU A 62 -5.46 4.30 -0.34
N THR A 63 -4.86 5.14 0.51
CA THR A 63 -4.26 6.40 0.06
C THR A 63 -2.94 6.72 0.72
N LEU A 64 -2.87 6.81 2.05
CA LEU A 64 -1.72 7.44 2.71
C LEU A 64 -0.41 6.69 2.45
N PHE A 65 -0.43 5.35 2.49
CA PHE A 65 0.76 4.54 2.29
C PHE A 65 1.40 4.79 0.91
N ASP A 66 0.62 4.74 -0.17
CA ASP A 66 1.14 4.87 -1.53
C ASP A 66 1.47 6.33 -1.87
N ARG A 67 0.62 7.28 -1.45
CA ARG A 67 0.80 8.70 -1.79
C ARG A 67 1.98 9.34 -1.08
N THR A 68 2.40 8.80 0.07
CA THR A 68 3.60 9.29 0.76
C THR A 68 4.84 9.15 -0.12
N GLY A 69 4.97 8.04 -0.86
CA GLY A 69 6.06 7.88 -1.83
C GLY A 69 5.99 8.92 -2.95
N THR A 70 4.81 9.10 -3.56
CA THR A 70 4.60 10.10 -4.61
C THR A 70 4.95 11.53 -4.15
N ILE A 71 4.61 11.89 -2.90
CA ILE A 71 4.96 13.21 -2.34
C ILE A 71 6.49 13.35 -2.22
N CYS A 72 7.19 12.29 -1.82
CA CYS A 72 8.66 12.30 -1.78
C CYS A 72 9.22 12.50 -3.19
N ASP A 73 8.76 11.74 -4.18
CA ASP A 73 9.23 11.84 -5.57
C ASP A 73 9.01 13.26 -6.14
N LEU A 74 7.84 13.86 -5.88
CA LEU A 74 7.52 15.23 -6.29
C LEU A 74 8.42 16.27 -5.61
N LEU A 75 8.72 16.07 -4.32
CA LEU A 75 9.61 16.95 -3.58
C LEU A 75 11.05 16.84 -4.10
N GLU A 76 11.54 15.62 -4.34
CA GLU A 76 12.87 15.37 -4.91
C GLU A 76 13.00 16.02 -6.29
N ALA A 77 11.99 15.87 -7.16
CA ALA A 77 11.97 16.52 -8.47
C ALA A 77 11.95 18.06 -8.38
N ALA A 78 11.19 18.62 -7.44
CA ALA A 78 11.13 20.06 -7.24
C ALA A 78 12.47 20.62 -6.72
N LEU A 79 13.10 19.94 -5.77
CA LEU A 79 14.42 20.30 -5.25
C LEU A 79 15.47 20.24 -6.34
N GLN A 80 15.51 19.17 -7.13
CA GLN A 80 16.47 19.04 -8.22
C GLN A 80 16.32 20.17 -9.26
N ARG A 81 15.09 20.64 -9.50
CA ARG A 81 14.82 21.72 -10.46
C ARG A 81 15.19 23.11 -9.95
N HIS A 82 14.93 23.39 -8.67
CA HIS A 82 15.00 24.75 -8.13
C HIS A 82 16.19 24.98 -7.18
N TYR A 83 16.73 23.91 -6.61
CA TYR A 83 17.81 23.91 -5.62
C TYR A 83 18.78 22.74 -5.88
N PRO A 84 19.44 22.68 -7.06
CA PRO A 84 20.28 21.55 -7.46
C PRO A 84 21.52 21.32 -6.57
N GLU A 85 21.88 22.30 -5.75
CA GLU A 85 22.93 22.20 -4.73
C GLU A 85 22.54 21.36 -3.51
N LEU A 86 21.25 21.12 -3.29
CA LEU A 86 20.75 20.31 -2.19
C LEU A 86 20.77 18.81 -2.55
N PRO A 87 20.86 17.92 -1.54
CA PRO A 87 20.77 16.48 -1.78
C PRO A 87 19.47 16.11 -2.50
N ALA A 88 19.59 15.36 -3.60
CA ALA A 88 18.45 14.94 -4.41
C ALA A 88 17.51 13.97 -3.67
N LYS A 89 18.01 13.23 -2.67
CA LYS A 89 17.21 12.29 -1.88
C LYS A 89 16.75 12.90 -0.58
N VAL A 90 15.44 12.85 -0.33
CA VAL A 90 14.82 13.44 0.86
C VAL A 90 14.27 12.34 1.75
N ARG A 91 14.46 12.47 3.06
CA ARG A 91 13.75 11.60 4.01
C ARG A 91 12.28 11.97 3.99
N PRO A 92 11.32 11.03 4.11
CA PRO A 92 9.91 11.35 4.13
C PRO A 92 9.62 12.47 5.14
N PRO A 93 9.15 13.66 4.70
CA PRO A 93 8.94 14.79 5.60
C PRO A 93 7.65 14.65 6.42
N LEU A 94 6.92 13.54 6.23
CA LEU A 94 5.60 13.31 6.79
C LEU A 94 5.62 12.15 7.79
N LYS A 95 4.94 12.36 8.92
CA LYS A 95 4.62 11.32 9.90
C LYS A 95 3.11 11.34 10.15
N TYR A 96 2.52 10.16 10.20
CA TYR A 96 1.10 9.99 10.52
C TYR A 96 0.97 9.48 11.95
N SER A 97 -0.05 9.97 12.65
CA SER A 97 -0.38 9.53 13.99
C SER A 97 -1.90 9.45 14.12
N SER A 98 -2.36 8.51 14.93
CA SER A 98 -3.79 8.31 15.18
C SER A 98 -4.04 8.32 16.67
N TRP A 99 -5.10 9.01 17.08
CA TRP A 99 -5.62 8.97 18.44
C TRP A 99 -6.70 7.90 18.62
N ILE A 100 -7.16 7.29 17.53
CA ILE A 100 -8.25 6.31 17.54
C ILE A 100 -7.80 5.06 18.30
N GLY A 101 -8.54 4.68 19.33
CA GLY A 101 -8.20 3.59 20.25
C GLY A 101 -7.15 3.94 21.30
N GLY A 102 -6.59 5.16 21.28
CA GLY A 102 -5.59 5.63 22.26
C GLY A 102 -6.09 6.76 23.16
N ASP A 103 -6.87 7.69 22.62
CA ASP A 103 -7.40 8.82 23.38
C ASP A 103 -8.57 8.39 24.28
N ARG A 104 -8.38 8.53 25.59
CA ARG A 104 -9.31 8.09 26.63
C ARG A 104 -10.04 9.24 27.30
N ASP A 105 -9.68 10.48 26.98
CA ASP A 105 -10.22 11.63 27.70
C ASP A 105 -11.73 11.72 27.50
N GLY A 106 -12.48 11.59 28.59
CA GLY A 106 -13.95 11.57 28.57
C GLY A 106 -14.61 10.37 27.86
N ASN A 107 -13.86 9.35 27.42
CA ASN A 107 -14.40 8.22 26.66
C ASN A 107 -14.19 6.86 27.38
N PRO A 108 -15.19 6.37 28.13
CA PRO A 108 -15.07 5.12 28.89
C PRO A 108 -14.96 3.87 27.99
N PHE A 109 -15.25 3.98 26.69
CA PHE A 109 -15.18 2.86 25.75
C PHE A 109 -13.75 2.57 25.26
N VAL A 110 -12.77 3.41 25.59
CA VAL A 110 -11.37 3.20 25.21
C VAL A 110 -10.64 2.47 26.34
N THR A 111 -10.80 1.15 26.39
CA THR A 111 -10.16 0.29 27.41
C THR A 111 -8.73 -0.12 27.04
N VAL A 112 -8.03 -0.85 27.91
CA VAL A 112 -6.64 -1.31 27.66
C VAL A 112 -6.62 -2.33 26.53
N GLU A 113 -7.65 -3.15 26.47
CA GLU A 113 -7.89 -4.14 25.44
C GLU A 113 -8.12 -3.46 24.09
N VAL A 114 -8.94 -2.40 24.06
CA VAL A 114 -9.16 -1.58 22.84
C VAL A 114 -7.86 -0.95 22.34
N THR A 115 -7.06 -0.34 23.22
CA THR A 115 -5.76 0.24 22.83
C THR A 115 -4.80 -0.81 22.32
N ARG A 116 -4.73 -2.00 22.97
CA ARG A 116 -3.91 -3.13 22.51
C ARG A 116 -4.37 -3.60 21.13
N HIS A 117 -5.68 -3.73 20.91
CA HIS A 117 -6.24 -4.10 19.62
C HIS A 117 -5.90 -3.08 18.55
N ALA A 118 -6.07 -1.78 18.83
CA ALA A 118 -5.71 -0.71 17.90
C ALA A 118 -4.24 -0.77 17.48
N LEU A 119 -3.31 -0.99 18.42
CA LEU A 119 -1.89 -1.14 18.12
C LEU A 119 -1.60 -2.38 17.26
N ALA A 120 -2.27 -3.51 17.54
CA ALA A 120 -2.13 -4.73 16.74
C ALA A 120 -2.64 -4.53 15.31
N GLU A 121 -3.80 -3.88 15.13
CA GLU A 121 -4.38 -3.58 13.82
C GLU A 121 -3.49 -2.63 13.00
N ASN A 122 -2.94 -1.59 13.64
CA ASN A 122 -1.98 -0.69 12.98
C ASN A 122 -0.73 -1.45 12.51
N ARG A 123 -0.19 -2.35 13.36
CA ARG A 123 0.95 -3.19 12.98
C ARG A 123 0.60 -4.11 11.82
N ALA A 124 -0.55 -4.79 11.89
CA ALA A 124 -1.02 -5.70 10.85
C ALA A 124 -1.20 -4.98 9.51
N ALA A 125 -1.82 -3.80 9.51
CA ALA A 125 -2.02 -3.00 8.30
C ALA A 125 -0.70 -2.59 7.63
N VAL A 126 0.34 -2.24 8.41
CA VAL A 126 1.67 -1.94 7.85
C VAL A 126 2.31 -3.18 7.25
N LEU A 127 2.29 -4.30 7.97
CA LEU A 127 2.88 -5.57 7.50
C LEU A 127 2.19 -6.08 6.23
N GLU A 128 0.86 -6.02 6.18
CA GLU A 128 0.06 -6.41 5.00
C GLU A 128 0.46 -5.58 3.76
N ARG A 129 0.64 -4.27 3.92
CA ARG A 129 1.06 -3.39 2.82
C ARG A 129 2.49 -3.66 2.39
N LEU A 130 3.41 -3.90 3.33
CA LEU A 130 4.78 -4.26 3.02
C LEU A 130 4.87 -5.62 2.31
N ASP A 131 4.13 -6.63 2.77
CA ASP A 131 4.07 -7.95 2.12
C ASP A 131 3.57 -7.83 0.69
N LYS A 132 2.48 -7.09 0.48
CA LYS A 132 1.97 -6.83 -0.86
C LYS A 132 3.00 -6.17 -1.78
N ARG A 133 3.74 -5.16 -1.28
CA ARG A 133 4.78 -4.50 -2.08
C ARG A 133 5.94 -5.42 -2.41
N LEU A 134 6.34 -6.29 -1.49
CA LEU A 134 7.36 -7.30 -1.76
C LEU A 134 6.87 -8.33 -2.78
N ASP A 135 5.60 -8.73 -2.74
CA ASP A 135 5.00 -9.60 -3.77
C ASP A 135 4.99 -8.93 -5.14
N ASP A 136 4.53 -7.67 -5.23
CA ASP A 136 4.54 -6.88 -6.46
C ASP A 136 5.97 -6.76 -7.03
N LEU A 137 6.98 -6.50 -6.17
CA LEU A 137 8.39 -6.41 -6.57
C LEU A 137 8.96 -7.76 -7.04
N ALA A 138 8.61 -8.85 -6.35
CA ALA A 138 9.01 -10.20 -6.75
C ALA A 138 8.43 -10.55 -8.12
N GLN A 139 7.18 -10.18 -8.40
CA GLN A 139 6.57 -10.39 -9.71
C GLN A 139 7.24 -9.54 -10.79
N LEU A 140 7.55 -8.27 -10.49
CA LEU A 140 8.07 -7.30 -11.45
C LEU A 140 9.56 -7.51 -11.82
N ILE A 141 10.42 -7.80 -10.84
CA ILE A 141 11.88 -7.80 -11.04
C ILE A 141 12.38 -9.22 -11.32
N SER A 142 12.32 -9.62 -12.59
CA SER A 142 12.74 -10.94 -13.09
C SER A 142 14.14 -10.92 -13.73
N LEU A 143 15.05 -10.08 -13.23
CA LEU A 143 16.40 -9.96 -13.79
C LEU A 143 17.19 -11.25 -13.54
N SER A 144 17.76 -11.79 -14.61
CA SER A 144 18.55 -13.03 -14.59
C SER A 144 20.03 -12.75 -14.40
N THR A 145 20.72 -13.55 -13.58
CA THR A 145 22.20 -13.53 -13.47
C THR A 145 22.92 -13.84 -14.79
N GLN A 146 22.20 -14.33 -15.81
CA GLN A 146 22.75 -14.56 -17.14
C GLN A 146 22.91 -13.25 -17.94
N GLU A 147 22.12 -12.22 -17.61
CA GLU A 147 22.06 -10.96 -18.36
C GLU A 147 22.74 -9.80 -17.64
N ILE A 148 22.89 -9.91 -16.31
CA ILE A 148 23.45 -8.85 -15.48
C ILE A 148 24.48 -9.41 -14.50
N GLU A 149 25.52 -8.62 -14.26
CA GLU A 149 26.45 -8.86 -13.18
C GLU A 149 25.82 -8.39 -11.85
N ILE A 150 25.86 -9.27 -10.85
CA ILE A 150 25.34 -8.96 -9.51
C ILE A 150 26.52 -8.57 -8.61
N PRO A 151 26.47 -7.41 -7.94
CA PRO A 151 27.51 -7.03 -6.99
C PRO A 151 27.62 -8.05 -5.84
N SER A 152 28.85 -8.40 -5.46
CA SER A 152 29.12 -9.40 -4.42
C SER A 152 28.50 -9.08 -3.06
N ASP A 153 28.35 -7.79 -2.70
CA ASP A 153 27.62 -7.40 -1.47
C ASP A 153 26.15 -7.82 -1.54
N PHE A 154 25.51 -7.74 -2.71
CA PHE A 154 24.13 -8.18 -2.86
C PHE A 154 24.00 -9.70 -2.82
N GLU A 155 24.95 -10.45 -3.40
CA GLU A 155 24.96 -11.92 -3.31
C GLU A 155 25.03 -12.39 -1.85
N GLN A 156 25.87 -11.75 -1.04
CA GLN A 156 25.98 -12.04 0.39
C GLN A 156 24.69 -11.73 1.15
N ARG A 157 24.03 -10.61 0.83
CA ARG A 157 22.72 -10.26 1.40
C ARG A 157 21.64 -11.25 0.99
N LEU A 158 21.64 -11.68 -0.27
CA LEU A 158 20.72 -12.68 -0.78
C LEU A 158 20.89 -14.00 -0.05
N ALA A 159 22.12 -14.52 0.04
CA ALA A 159 22.41 -15.78 0.70
C ALA A 159 21.93 -15.76 2.17
N ARG A 160 22.24 -14.69 2.91
CA ARG A 160 21.78 -14.50 4.29
C ARG A 160 20.26 -14.47 4.40
N GLN A 161 19.59 -13.72 3.52
CA GLN A 161 18.14 -13.57 3.57
C GLN A 161 17.42 -14.87 3.24
N VAL A 162 17.90 -15.60 2.23
CA VAL A 162 17.35 -16.89 1.80
C VAL A 162 17.58 -17.97 2.86
N GLU A 163 18.74 -17.99 3.50
CA GLU A 163 18.99 -18.87 4.65
C GLU A 163 18.03 -18.58 5.80
N TRP A 164 17.86 -17.30 6.14
CA TRP A 164 16.99 -16.90 7.25
C TRP A 164 15.51 -17.22 7.02
N SER A 165 15.04 -17.21 5.76
CA SER A 165 13.68 -17.64 5.42
C SER A 165 13.38 -19.09 5.82
N GLY A 166 14.40 -19.93 6.02
CA GLY A 166 14.25 -21.37 6.24
C GLY A 166 13.72 -22.14 5.01
N ARG A 167 13.55 -21.46 3.85
CA ARG A 167 12.93 -21.99 2.64
C ARG A 167 13.84 -21.92 1.42
N ALA A 168 15.16 -21.88 1.65
CA ALA A 168 16.18 -21.72 0.60
C ALA A 168 15.97 -22.65 -0.60
N GLY A 169 15.73 -23.93 -0.36
CA GLY A 169 15.51 -24.91 -1.43
C GLY A 169 14.24 -24.65 -2.25
N ALA A 170 13.16 -24.20 -1.63
CA ALA A 170 11.91 -23.90 -2.34
C ALA A 170 12.03 -22.61 -3.16
N ILE A 171 12.61 -21.56 -2.57
CA ILE A 171 12.80 -20.25 -3.22
C ILE A 171 13.76 -20.38 -4.42
N GLY A 172 14.89 -21.06 -4.25
CA GLY A 172 15.87 -21.27 -5.31
C GLY A 172 15.33 -22.09 -6.47
N ARG A 173 14.53 -23.15 -6.20
CA ARG A 173 13.89 -23.96 -7.25
C ARG A 173 12.81 -23.20 -8.02
N ARG A 174 12.08 -22.31 -7.36
CA ARG A 174 11.00 -21.53 -7.99
C ARG A 174 11.53 -20.42 -8.89
N ASN A 175 12.62 -19.77 -8.49
CA ASN A 175 13.13 -18.55 -9.12
C ASN A 175 14.60 -18.75 -9.55
N VAL A 176 14.87 -19.75 -10.38
CA VAL A 176 16.24 -20.11 -10.80
C VAL A 176 16.89 -18.94 -11.54
N ASN A 177 18.13 -18.59 -11.17
CA ASN A 177 18.90 -17.46 -11.71
C ASN A 177 18.26 -16.07 -11.54
N GLU A 178 17.19 -15.91 -10.76
CA GLU A 178 16.49 -14.64 -10.54
C GLU A 178 16.74 -14.10 -9.10
N PRO A 179 17.92 -13.53 -8.81
CA PRO A 179 18.36 -13.23 -7.45
C PRO A 179 17.49 -12.19 -6.74
N PHE A 180 16.97 -11.20 -7.47
CA PHE A 180 16.06 -10.20 -6.89
C PHE A 180 14.72 -10.81 -6.50
N ARG A 181 14.14 -11.66 -7.35
CA ARG A 181 12.90 -12.37 -7.02
C ARG A 181 13.10 -13.33 -5.85
N GLN A 182 14.23 -14.03 -5.78
CA GLN A 182 14.60 -14.84 -4.62
C GLN A 182 14.69 -13.98 -3.34
N TYR A 183 15.36 -12.82 -3.42
CA TYR A 183 15.52 -11.89 -2.30
C TYR A 183 14.18 -11.39 -1.76
N PHE A 184 13.30 -10.87 -2.63
CA PHE A 184 11.98 -10.37 -2.21
C PHE A 184 11.09 -11.49 -1.70
N SER A 185 11.13 -12.68 -2.30
CA SER A 185 10.40 -13.84 -1.79
C SER A 185 10.86 -14.21 -0.37
N ALA A 186 12.18 -14.22 -0.13
CA ALA A 186 12.76 -14.53 1.18
C ALA A 186 12.52 -13.43 2.23
N LEU A 187 12.32 -12.17 1.83
CA LEU A 187 11.97 -11.08 2.75
C LEU A 187 10.54 -11.17 3.28
N ARG A 188 9.62 -11.82 2.54
CA ARG A 188 8.22 -11.99 2.94
C ARG A 188 8.02 -13.05 4.01
N ASP A 189 8.89 -14.04 4.07
CA ASP A 189 8.85 -15.10 5.09
C ASP A 189 9.39 -14.62 6.47
N ARG A 190 9.40 -13.30 6.74
CA ARG A 190 9.87 -12.66 7.97
C ARG A 190 8.73 -12.22 8.87
#